data_AF-A0A6B2T4F2-F1
#
_entry.id   AF-A0A6B2T4F2-F1
#
_cell.length_a   1.000
_cell.length_b   1.000
_cell.length_c   1.000
_cell.angle_alpha   90.00
_cell.angle_beta   90.00
_cell.angle_gamma   90.00
#
_symmetry.space_group_name_H-M   'P 1'
#
loop_
_entity.id
_entity.type
_entity.pdbx_description
1 polymer ?
#
loop_
_entity_poly.entity_id
_entity_poly.type
_entity_poly.pdbx_seq_one_letter_code
_entity_poly.pdbx_strand_id
1 'polypeptide(L)' 'RAWGTEIGLTVRDAAADGRVCELVAVAADGSERTVMSWRAPAPAVRTEGTAALRTAQTDRYEVRTARGKPLLTLRRP' A
#
# COMPACT_ATOMS: atom_id res chain seq x y z
N ARG A 1 5.04 -8.51 -22.99
CA ARG A 1 4.61 -9.03 -21.66
C ARG A 1 4.56 -7.84 -20.70
N ALA A 2 3.40 -7.50 -20.13
CA ALA A 2 3.33 -6.45 -19.10
C ALA A 2 3.80 -7.03 -17.76
N TRP A 3 4.71 -6.38 -17.07
CA TRP A 3 5.17 -6.77 -15.73
C TRP A 3 4.53 -5.83 -14.71
N GLY A 4 4.06 -6.36 -13.58
CA GLY A 4 3.52 -5.55 -12.49
C GLY A 4 2.23 -4.79 -12.77
N THR A 5 1.98 -3.77 -11.96
CA THR A 5 0.84 -2.85 -12.01
C THR A 5 1.25 -1.51 -11.41
N GLU A 6 0.93 -0.42 -12.10
CA GLU A 6 1.05 0.93 -11.56
C GLU A 6 -0.13 1.23 -10.62
N ILE A 7 0.17 1.80 -9.45
CA ILE A 7 -0.80 2.07 -8.40
C ILE A 7 -0.65 3.52 -7.94
N GLY A 8 -1.73 4.30 -8.09
CA GLY A 8 -1.87 5.59 -7.43
C GLY A 8 -2.63 5.43 -6.11
N LEU A 9 -2.11 6.05 -5.04
CA LEU A 9 -2.74 6.06 -3.71
C LEU A 9 -2.86 7.49 -3.19
N THR A 10 -4.04 7.84 -2.72
CA THR A 10 -4.27 9.06 -1.93
C THR A 10 -4.62 8.66 -0.51
N VAL A 11 -3.79 9.04 0.45
CA VAL A 11 -3.98 8.76 1.87
C VAL A 11 -4.35 10.04 2.58
N ARG A 12 -5.42 10.01 3.36
CA ARG A 12 -5.72 11.04 4.34
C ARG A 12 -5.46 10.45 5.72
N ASP A 13 -4.50 11.04 6.42
CA ASP A 13 -4.10 10.58 7.74
C ASP A 13 -4.32 11.71 8.75
N ALA A 14 -5.26 11.50 9.66
CA ALA A 14 -5.57 12.48 10.71
C ALA A 14 -4.53 12.46 11.85
N ALA A 15 -3.63 11.47 11.89
CA ALA A 15 -2.61 11.41 12.91
C ALA A 15 -1.47 12.40 12.63
N ALA A 16 -1.20 13.25 13.62
CA ALA A 16 -0.17 14.28 13.55
C ALA A 16 1.24 13.77 13.90
N ASP A 17 1.43 12.45 14.09
CA ASP A 17 2.65 11.87 14.67
C ASP A 17 3.75 11.58 13.65
N GLY A 18 3.53 11.89 12.36
CA GLY A 18 4.57 11.72 11.35
C GLY A 18 4.96 10.26 11.11
N ARG A 19 4.04 9.31 11.37
CA ARG A 19 4.34 7.88 11.25
C ARG A 19 4.72 7.48 9.83
N VAL A 20 5.58 6.48 9.74
CA VAL A 20 5.94 5.84 8.47
C VAL A 20 4.91 4.75 8.17
N CYS A 21 4.37 4.79 6.97
CA CYS A 21 3.40 3.84 6.45
C CYS A 21 3.93 3.15 5.21
N GLU A 22 3.37 1.99 4.92
CA GLU A 22 3.71 1.18 3.76
C GLU A 22 2.43 0.69 3.08
N LEU A 23 2.49 0.58 1.76
CA LEU A 23 1.51 -0.13 0.94
C LEU A 23 2.08 -1.50 0.61
N VAL A 24 1.36 -2.55 0.99
CA VAL A 24 1.74 -3.94 0.78
C VAL A 24 0.72 -4.60 -0.14
N ALA A 25 1.19 -5.22 -1.22
CA ALA A 25 0.38 -6.11 -2.05
C ALA A 25 0.49 -7.54 -1.49
N VAL A 26 -0.66 -8.17 -1.27
CA VAL A 26 -0.74 -9.57 -0.79
C VAL A 26 -1.34 -10.43 -1.88
N ALA A 27 -0.64 -11.51 -2.24
CA ALA A 27 -1.12 -12.49 -3.21
C ALA A 27 -2.09 -13.50 -2.58
N ALA A 28 -2.78 -14.28 -3.41
CA ALA A 28 -3.72 -15.30 -2.95
C ALA A 28 -3.07 -16.41 -2.10
N ASP A 29 -1.77 -16.66 -2.29
CA ASP A 29 -0.97 -17.59 -1.47
C ASP A 29 -0.49 -16.96 -0.15
N GLY A 30 -0.86 -15.70 0.12
CA GLY A 30 -0.44 -14.94 1.29
C GLY A 30 0.93 -14.28 1.16
N SER A 31 1.66 -14.45 0.06
CA SER A 31 2.95 -13.79 -0.12
C SER A 31 2.81 -12.28 -0.21
N GLU A 32 3.73 -11.58 0.46
CA GLU A 32 3.67 -10.13 0.62
C GLU A 32 4.78 -9.43 -0.17
N ARG A 33 4.44 -8.27 -0.76
CA ARG A 33 5.39 -7.39 -1.45
C ARG A 33 5.09 -5.94 -1.08
N THR A 34 6.04 -5.26 -0.45
CA THR A 34 5.97 -3.81 -0.27
C THR A 34 6.06 -3.12 -1.63
N VAL A 35 5.07 -2.28 -1.92
CA VAL A 35 4.97 -1.50 -3.15
C VAL A 35 5.69 -0.16 -2.98
N MET A 36 5.43 0.51 -1.86
CA MET A 36 6.03 1.80 -1.51
C MET A 36 5.92 2.06 -0.01
N SER A 37 6.79 2.94 0.49
CA SER A 37 6.72 3.49 1.84
C SER A 37 6.69 5.02 1.78
N TRP A 38 6.02 5.64 2.75
CA TRP A 38 6.01 7.09 2.90
C TRP A 38 5.96 7.46 4.37
N ARG A 39 6.59 8.58 4.71
CA ARG A 39 6.29 9.27 5.96
C ARG A 39 5.04 10.09 5.72
N ALA A 40 4.03 10.00 6.58
CA ALA A 40 2.83 10.83 6.48
C ALA A 40 3.02 12.12 7.28
N PRO A 41 3.29 13.30 6.67
CA PRO A 41 3.54 14.54 7.40
C PRO A 41 2.51 15.60 6.96
N ALA A 42 1.22 15.28 6.97
CA ALA A 42 0.14 16.20 6.56
C ALA A 42 -1.22 15.48 6.65
N PRO A 43 -2.33 16.23 6.75
CA PRO A 43 -3.68 15.66 6.69
C PRO A 43 -3.97 14.87 5.41
N ALA A 44 -3.17 15.03 4.34
CA ALA A 44 -3.25 14.24 3.11
C ALA A 44 -1.89 14.10 2.42
N VAL A 45 -1.61 12.91 1.87
CA VAL A 45 -0.46 12.58 1.03
C VAL A 45 -0.95 11.87 -0.23
N ARG A 46 -0.47 12.31 -1.40
CA ARG A 46 -0.61 11.58 -2.67
C ARG A 46 0.74 10.95 -3.01
N THR A 47 0.71 9.67 -3.33
CA THR A 47 1.91 8.90 -3.68
C THR A 47 1.57 7.87 -4.75
N GLU A 48 2.56 7.52 -5.56
CA GLU A 48 2.44 6.60 -6.69
C GLU A 48 3.54 5.55 -6.57
N GLY A 49 3.23 4.32 -6.95
CA GLY A 49 4.16 3.19 -6.81
C GLY A 49 3.86 2.09 -7.82
N THR A 50 4.84 1.24 -8.07
CA THR A 50 4.68 0.09 -8.97
C THR A 50 4.71 -1.19 -8.15
N ALA A 51 3.64 -1.96 -8.21
CA ALA A 51 3.62 -3.30 -7.65
C ALA A 51 4.26 -4.28 -8.63
N ALA A 52 5.13 -5.16 -8.13
CA ALA A 52 5.68 -6.25 -8.94
C ALA A 52 4.60 -7.28 -9.35
N LEU A 53 3.54 -7.41 -8.54
CA LEU A 53 2.39 -8.25 -8.83
C LEU A 53 1.45 -7.56 -9.82
N ARG A 54 0.85 -8.36 -10.72
CA ARG A 54 -0.30 -7.88 -11.49
C ARG A 54 -1.53 -7.80 -10.59
N THR A 55 -2.46 -6.89 -10.89
CA THR A 55 -3.78 -6.83 -10.21
C THR A 55 -4.47 -8.19 -10.17
N ALA A 56 -4.35 -8.98 -11.25
CA ALA A 56 -4.88 -10.34 -11.36
C ALA A 56 -4.41 -11.29 -10.25
N GLN A 57 -3.20 -11.06 -9.74
CA GLN A 57 -2.47 -11.90 -8.79
C GLN A 57 -2.48 -11.32 -7.37
N THR A 58 -3.01 -10.11 -7.20
CA THR A 58 -3.17 -9.47 -5.89
C THR A 58 -4.57 -9.77 -5.34
N ASP A 59 -4.62 -10.42 -4.19
CA ASP A 59 -5.86 -10.66 -3.42
C ASP A 59 -6.34 -9.37 -2.76
N ARG A 60 -5.40 -8.65 -2.12
CA ARG A 60 -5.68 -7.38 -1.44
C ARG A 60 -4.44 -6.51 -1.34
N TYR A 61 -4.70 -5.23 -1.11
CA TYR A 61 -3.70 -4.28 -0.67
C TYR A 61 -3.91 -3.93 0.79
N GLU A 62 -2.82 -3.74 1.52
CA GLU A 62 -2.85 -3.30 2.91
C GLU A 62 -2.02 -2.03 3.08
N VAL A 63 -2.58 -1.06 3.80
CA VAL A 63 -1.80 0.05 4.35
C VAL A 63 -1.45 -0.34 5.78
N ARG A 64 -0.16 -0.38 6.09
CA ARG A 64 0.35 -0.72 7.43
C ARG A 64 1.25 0.38 7.94
N THR A 65 1.40 0.49 9.26
CA THR A 65 2.54 1.22 9.82
C THR A 65 3.83 0.45 9.53
N ALA A 66 4.99 1.12 9.58
CA ALA A 66 6.30 0.46 9.47
C ALA A 66 6.55 -0.62 10.56
N ARG A 67 5.72 -0.68 11.60
CA ARG A 67 5.74 -1.74 12.63
C ARG A 67 4.77 -2.89 12.31
N GLY A 68 4.20 -2.93 11.11
CA GLY A 68 3.30 -3.97 10.65
C GLY A 68 1.85 -3.83 11.12
N LYS A 69 1.47 -2.77 11.85
CA LYS A 69 0.08 -2.58 12.29
C LYS A 69 -0.80 -2.25 11.08
N PRO A 70 -1.83 -3.06 10.75
CA PRO A 70 -2.74 -2.75 9.66
C PRO A 70 -3.59 -1.52 10.00
N LEU A 71 -3.73 -0.62 9.03
CA LEU A 71 -4.53 0.60 9.10
C LEU A 71 -5.73 0.51 8.15
N LEU A 72 -5.53 -0.09 6.97
CA LEU A 72 -6.56 -0.26 5.95
C LEU A 72 -6.30 -1.54 5.16
N THR A 73 -7.37 -2.22 4.77
CA THR A 73 -7.33 -3.30 3.80
C THR A 73 -8.27 -2.96 2.64
N LEU A 74 -7.73 -2.98 1.43
CA LEU A 74 -8.47 -2.84 0.19
C LEU A 74 -8.49 -4.18 -0.51
N ARG A 75 -9.63 -4.87 -0.43
CA ARG A 75 -9.88 -6.05 -1.25
C ARG A 75 -10.01 -5.59 -2.71
N ARG A 76 -9.62 -6.46 -3.63
CA ARG A 76 -10.03 -6.27 -5.03
C ARG A 76 -11.57 -6.19 -5.09
N PRO A 77 -12.15 -5.27 -5.88
CA PRO A 77 -13.58 -5.29 -6.14
C PRO A 77 -14.00 -6.59 -6.86
#